data_AF-A0A392MRD8-F1
#
_entry.id   AF-A0A392MRD8-F1
#
_cell.length_a   1.000
_cell.length_b   1.000
_cell.length_c   1.000
_cell.angle_alpha   90.00
_cell.angle_beta   90.00
_cell.angle_gamma   90.00
#
_symmetry.space_group_name_H-M   'P 1'
#
loop_
_entity.id
_entity.type
_entity.pdbx_description
1 polymer ?
#
loop_
_entity_poly.entity_id
_entity_poly.type
_entity_poly.pdbx_seq_one_letter_code
_entity_poly.pdbx_strand_id
1 'polypeptide(L)' 'MLGDCKIIQAGGSCFYPNTPLNHASVVMNQYYAKNGRNGWDCYFSGSALIVVTDPSYGSCKYA' A
#
# COMPACT_ATOMS: atom_id res chain seq x y z
N MET A 1 7.95 11.62 4.81
CA MET A 1 8.00 11.37 3.36
C MET A 1 7.28 10.07 3.05
N LEU A 2 6.51 10.00 1.97
CA LEU A 2 6.11 8.71 1.39
C LEU A 2 7.34 8.21 0.60
N GLY A 3 8.32 7.66 1.32
CA GLY A 3 9.71 7.68 0.86
C GLY A 3 10.42 6.33 0.84
N ASP A 4 9.87 5.30 1.47
CA ASP A 4 10.52 3.99 1.48
C ASP A 4 9.84 3.06 0.46
N CYS A 5 10.12 3.33 -0.82
CA CYS A 5 9.81 2.38 -1.89
C CYS A 5 10.58 1.06 -1.71
N LYS A 6 11.55 0.98 -0.79
CA LYS A 6 12.36 -0.22 -0.54
C LYS A 6 11.53 -1.48 -0.34
N ILE A 7 10.36 -1.37 0.30
CA ILE A 7 9.52 -2.55 0.55
C ILE A 7 8.88 -3.11 -0.73
N ILE A 8 8.67 -2.29 -1.76
CA ILE A 8 8.12 -2.71 -3.06
C ILE A 8 9.20 -2.90 -4.14
N GLN A 9 10.46 -2.60 -3.86
CA GLN A 9 11.59 -2.84 -4.77
C GLN A 9 12.07 -4.30 -4.65
N ALA A 10 12.83 -4.77 -5.64
CA ALA A 10 13.38 -6.13 -5.61
C ALA A 10 14.13 -6.40 -4.29
N GLY A 11 13.81 -7.51 -3.63
CA GLY A 11 14.32 -7.86 -2.30
C GLY A 11 13.56 -7.23 -1.12
N GLY A 12 12.60 -6.36 -1.39
CA GLY A 12 11.68 -5.79 -0.40
C GLY A 12 10.63 -6.79 0.08
N SER A 13 10.10 -6.56 1.28
CA SER A 13 9.12 -7.45 1.94
C SER A 13 7.77 -7.53 1.21
N CYS A 14 7.43 -6.51 0.43
CA CYS A 14 6.19 -6.39 -0.35
C CYS A 14 6.44 -6.41 -1.87
N PHE A 15 7.59 -6.90 -2.32
CA PHE A 15 7.88 -6.99 -3.75
C PHE A 15 7.00 -8.01 -4.47
N TYR A 16 6.76 -9.16 -3.84
CA TYR A 16 5.96 -10.24 -4.43
C TYR A 16 4.51 -10.19 -3.95
N PRO A 17 3.51 -10.33 -4.84
CA PRO A 17 3.65 -10.55 -6.28
C PRO A 17 4.16 -9.30 -7.01
N ASN A 18 5.10 -9.50 -7.96
CA ASN A 18 5.72 -8.42 -8.73
C ASN A 18 4.76 -7.90 -9.81
N THR A 19 3.75 -7.15 -9.38
CA THR A 19 2.74 -6.55 -10.24
C THR A 19 2.56 -5.08 -9.87
N PRO A 20 2.27 -4.20 -10.85
CA PRO A 20 1.98 -2.79 -10.57
C PRO A 20 0.84 -2.60 -9.57
N LEU A 21 -0.19 -3.47 -9.62
CA LEU A 21 -1.32 -3.43 -8.70
C LEU A 21 -0.87 -3.65 -7.25
N ASN A 22 -0.11 -4.70 -6.97
CA ASN A 22 0.38 -4.99 -5.62
C ASN A 22 1.25 -3.84 -5.09
N HIS A 23 2.20 -3.37 -5.89
CA HIS A 23 3.07 -2.26 -5.50
C HIS A 23 2.27 -0.98 -5.24
N ALA A 24 1.29 -0.66 -6.09
CA ALA A 24 0.41 0.48 -5.91
C ALA A 24 -0.40 0.36 -4.61
N SER A 25 -1.01 -0.81 -4.33
CA SER A 25 -1.79 -1.02 -3.11
C SER A 25 -0.97 -0.76 -1.85
N VAL A 26 0.29 -1.20 -1.80
CA VAL A 26 1.19 -0.96 -0.67
C VAL A 26 1.47 0.54 -0.48
N VAL A 27 1.82 1.24 -1.57
CA VAL A 27 2.13 2.68 -1.53
C VAL A 27 0.89 3.50 -1.17
N MET A 28 -0.25 3.18 -1.78
CA MET A 28 -1.54 3.84 -1.50
C MET A 28 -1.95 3.65 -0.04
N ASN A 29 -1.75 2.45 0.52
CA ASN A 29 -2.03 2.21 1.94
C ASN A 29 -1.10 3.01 2.86
N GLN A 30 0.20 3.10 2.54
CA GLN A 30 1.12 3.97 3.30
C GLN A 30 0.69 5.44 3.25
N TYR A 31 0.23 5.91 2.08
CA TYR A 31 -0.29 7.27 1.94
C TYR A 31 -1.54 7.47 2.79
N TYR A 32 -2.50 6.56 2.70
CA TYR A 32 -3.72 6.58 3.49
C TYR A 32 -3.42 6.62 4.99
N ALA A 33 -2.52 5.76 5.49
CA ALA A 33 -2.13 5.73 6.89
C ALA A 33 -1.43 7.03 7.34
N LYS A 34 -0.54 7.57 6.51
CA LYS A 34 0.25 8.77 6.81
C LYS A 34 -0.59 10.05 6.85
N ASN A 35 -1.69 10.11 6.10
CA ASN A 35 -2.53 11.31 5.99
C ASN A 35 -3.77 11.29 6.93
N GLY A 36 -3.85 10.32 7.83
CA GLY A 36 -4.88 10.27 8.86
C GLY A 36 -6.05 9.35 8.57
N ARG A 37 -5.95 8.51 7.53
CA ARG A 37 -6.92 7.46 7.20
C ARG A 37 -8.33 7.99 6.87
N ASN A 38 -8.43 9.18 6.28
CA ASN A 38 -9.71 9.71 5.86
C ASN A 38 -10.15 9.13 4.52
N GLY A 39 -11.45 9.11 4.24
CA GLY A 39 -11.98 8.59 2.97
C GLY A 39 -11.35 9.25 1.73
N TRP A 40 -11.08 10.56 1.79
CA TRP A 40 -10.46 11.30 0.69
C TRP A 40 -8.98 10.94 0.45
N ASP A 41 -8.27 10.44 1.47
CA ASP A 41 -6.87 10.00 1.34
C ASP A 41 -6.75 8.69 0.54
N CYS A 42 -7.87 7.99 0.31
CA CYS A 42 -7.96 6.77 -0.50
C CYS A 42 -8.55 7.02 -1.90
N TYR A 43 -8.80 8.28 -2.31
CA TYR A 43 -9.51 8.53 -3.56
C TYR A 43 -8.73 8.04 -4.79
N PHE A 44 -7.45 8.41 -4.95
CA PHE A 44 -6.59 8.02 -6.09
C PHE A 44 -7.32 7.98 -7.45
N SER A 45 -8.12 9.00 -7.76
CA SER A 45 -8.95 9.07 -8.98
C SER A 45 -9.93 7.90 -9.16
N GLY A 46 -10.44 7.36 -8.05
CA GLY A 46 -11.33 6.19 -8.01
C GLY A 46 -10.64 4.84 -8.17
N SER A 47 -9.31 4.78 -8.18
CA SER A 47 -8.55 3.53 -8.40
C SER A 47 -8.26 2.72 -7.14
N ALA A 48 -8.58 3.25 -5.95
CA ALA A 48 -8.34 2.59 -4.67
C ALA A 48 -9.64 2.44 -3.86
N LEU A 49 -9.61 1.49 -2.92
CA LEU A 49 -10.72 1.19 -2.03
C LEU A 49 -10.19 0.91 -0.62
N ILE A 50 -10.97 1.30 0.39
CA ILE A 50 -10.68 0.99 1.79
C ILE A 50 -11.14 -0.44 2.07
N VAL A 51 -10.21 -1.28 2.51
CA VAL A 51 -10.50 -2.66 2.93
C VAL A 51 -10.68 -2.71 4.45
N VAL A 52 -11.65 -3.50 4.91
CA VAL A 52 -11.91 -3.73 6.34
C VAL A 52 -11.14 -4.93 6.90
N THR A 53 -10.72 -5.84 6.03
CA THR A 53 -9.88 -6.99 6.37
C THR A 53 -8.45 -6.68 5.99
N ASP A 54 -7.51 -6.89 6.92
CA ASP A 54 -6.08 -6.68 6.69
C ASP A 54 -5.57 -7.61 5.56
N PRO A 55 -5.12 -7.07 4.42
CA PRO A 55 -4.63 -7.87 3.29
C PRO A 55 -3.17 -8.31 3.47
N SER A 56 -2.55 -8.08 4.63
CA SER A 56 -1.17 -8.50 4.92
C SER A 56 -0.91 -9.98 4.64
N TYR A 57 0.24 -10.28 4.04
CA TYR A 57 0.65 -11.65 3.71
C TYR A 57 2.16 -11.80 3.90
N GLY A 58 2.61 -12.98 4.36
CA GLY A 58 4.03 -13.24 4.59
C GLY A 58 4.70 -12.12 5.41
N SER A 59 5.78 -11.56 4.87
CA SER A 59 6.52 -10.41 5.41
C SER A 59 5.96 -9.04 4.99
N CYS A 60 4.99 -8.99 4.07
CA CYS A 60 4.35 -7.74 3.65
C CYS A 60 3.21 -7.37 4.61
N LYS A 61 3.35 -6.24 5.31
CA LYS A 61 2.36 -5.75 6.28
C LYS A 61 1.73 -4.43 5.83
N TYR A 62 0.40 -4.39 5.87
CA TYR A 62 -0.44 -3.22 5.57
C TYR A 62 -0.92 -2.50 6.84
N ALA A 63 -0.97 -3.18 7.99
CA ALA A 63 -1.40 -2.62 9.27
C ALA A 63 -0.32 -1.80 9.98
#